data_AF-A0AAQ3T3X5-F1
#
_entry.id   AF-A0AAQ3T3X5-F1
#
_cell.length_a   1.000
_cell.length_b   1.000
_cell.length_c   1.000
_cell.angle_alpha   90.00
_cell.angle_beta   90.00
_cell.angle_gamma   90.00
#
_symmetry.space_group_name_H-M   'P 1'
#
loop_
_entity.id
_entity.type
_entity.pdbx_description
1 polymer ?
#
loop_
_entity_poly.entity_id
_entity_poly.type
_entity_poly.pdbx_seq_one_letter_code
_entity_poly.pdbx_strand_id
1 'polypeptide(L)'
;MASAAARHIVLAERWRGIQEDEEAEDGVEPSAAKHRRLIRAKEDWFSHCYTFLVNLPKKEHIWCGYADIMSPFLETFHGFFDDEDENSSLRIIWRRISQEMGICTQCVCEHHQAQGFFDTEYRSDTVDPLLKVLRLLDEERVTEHIIQINAKIQLKEYDPSCHGAEVVSLMFEVLMYPVLLDDQSLANRFQIFIETIDESYEVSLSTNQQYPGVYALLFFKSCQARAIGLRLARSMGKLRRAVDLEPLQPLLQKYINFLEAEVLPSTSEHSRPRVQLKRADIWLGFKSFLGFLEAPAFEDGVLEKYPVFLNIVLNHVSDDTSDLSCAVSCLKASFEMLGCKLWLRTTLSPSVMLIYMQSLEALQDGEHEKQRRNVLYFLLHQVTRSSNFSALMRKNATKIALLIVQRGYTMSPPCPPSECSHMWGPSLISSIEDTSLHDSLRQPALGLIYIIIISDASAMISYKLKYEAVQKLNISKPAMFADDDDELPFSHDTKEKPQSCWNDFNVLNKLASHECKDWKCIPLL
;
A
#
# COMPACT_ATOMS: atom_id res chain seq x y z
N MET A 1 -27.83 8.77 43.36
CA MET A 1 -27.01 7.58 43.00
C MET A 1 -27.81 6.28 43.14
N ALA A 2 -28.23 5.84 44.34
CA ALA A 2 -28.99 4.57 44.49
C ALA A 2 -30.27 4.46 43.65
N SER A 3 -31.03 5.56 43.49
CA SER A 3 -32.23 5.60 42.64
C SER A 3 -31.93 5.62 41.13
N ALA A 4 -30.73 6.05 40.70
CA ALA A 4 -30.36 6.07 39.29
C ALA A 4 -29.89 4.69 38.84
N ALA A 5 -29.05 4.03 39.64
CA ALA A 5 -28.61 2.64 39.42
C ALA A 5 -29.80 1.66 39.39
N ALA A 6 -30.77 1.80 40.31
CA ALA A 6 -31.96 0.96 40.29
C ALA A 6 -32.83 1.18 39.02
N ARG A 7 -32.93 2.43 38.54
CA ARG A 7 -33.67 2.75 37.31
C ARG A 7 -32.95 2.25 36.05
N HIS A 8 -31.62 2.31 36.04
CA HIS A 8 -30.77 1.74 34.98
C HIS A 8 -31.01 0.23 34.84
N ILE A 9 -30.90 -0.53 35.94
CA ILE A 9 -31.13 -1.99 35.92
C ILE A 9 -32.52 -2.33 35.37
N VAL A 10 -33.55 -1.64 35.84
CA VAL A 10 -34.94 -1.87 35.38
C VAL A 10 -35.09 -1.59 33.88
N LEU A 11 -34.48 -0.52 33.35
CA LEU A 11 -34.54 -0.21 31.93
C LEU A 11 -33.79 -1.24 31.08
N ALA A 12 -32.60 -1.68 31.52
CA ALA A 12 -31.83 -2.70 30.82
C ALA A 12 -32.55 -4.07 30.82
N GLU A 13 -33.13 -4.48 31.95
CA GLU A 13 -33.94 -5.70 32.05
C GLU A 13 -35.20 -5.64 31.17
N ARG A 14 -35.86 -4.48 31.12
CA ARG A 14 -37.01 -4.28 30.23
C ARG A 14 -36.65 -4.40 28.76
N TRP A 15 -35.50 -3.88 28.33
CA TRP A 15 -35.05 -4.02 26.95
C TRP A 15 -34.77 -5.48 26.60
N ARG A 16 -34.07 -6.20 27.49
CA ARG A 16 -33.80 -7.63 27.32
C ARG A 16 -35.09 -8.44 27.13
N GLY A 17 -36.12 -8.15 27.93
CA GLY A 17 -37.43 -8.79 27.78
C GLY A 17 -38.11 -8.47 26.44
N ILE A 18 -37.93 -7.26 25.90
CA ILE A 18 -38.45 -6.90 24.57
C ILE A 18 -37.72 -7.69 23.47
N GLN A 19 -36.40 -7.85 23.56
CA GLN A 19 -35.62 -8.64 22.60
C GLN A 19 -36.00 -10.12 22.63
N GLU A 20 -36.13 -10.72 23.82
CA GLU A 20 -36.58 -12.11 23.98
C GLU A 20 -37.98 -12.34 23.39
N ASP A 21 -38.88 -11.37 23.54
CA ASP A 21 -40.24 -11.43 22.96
C ASP A 21 -40.26 -11.31 21.43
N GLU A 22 -39.26 -10.64 20.84
CA GLU A 22 -39.05 -10.41 19.40
C GLU A 22 -38.40 -11.64 18.73
N GLU A 23 -37.36 -12.22 19.34
CA GLU A 23 -36.70 -13.46 18.86
C GLU A 23 -37.65 -14.68 18.90
N ALA A 24 -38.58 -14.72 19.85
CA ALA A 24 -39.60 -15.76 19.93
C ALA A 24 -40.63 -15.73 18.75
N GLU A 25 -40.59 -14.72 17.88
CA GLU A 25 -41.48 -14.57 16.72
C GLU A 25 -40.94 -15.15 15.41
N ASP A 26 -39.65 -15.44 15.29
CA ASP A 26 -39.00 -15.88 14.03
C ASP A 26 -39.50 -17.25 13.49
N GLY A 27 -40.38 -17.95 14.22
CA GLY A 27 -40.92 -19.27 13.86
C GLY A 27 -42.43 -19.35 13.55
N VAL A 28 -43.24 -18.31 13.81
CA VAL A 28 -44.71 -18.34 13.63
C VAL A 28 -45.21 -16.98 13.15
N GLU A 29 -46.10 -16.92 12.13
CA GLU A 29 -46.70 -15.67 11.64
C GLU A 29 -47.24 -14.82 12.81
N PRO A 30 -46.69 -13.61 13.06
CA PRO A 30 -47.04 -12.83 14.23
C PRO A 30 -48.49 -12.34 14.14
N SER A 31 -49.27 -12.52 15.21
CA SER A 31 -50.58 -11.87 15.27
C SER A 31 -50.39 -10.34 15.26
N ALA A 32 -51.14 -9.62 14.41
CA ALA A 32 -51.09 -8.15 14.34
C ALA A 32 -51.37 -7.44 15.68
N ALA A 33 -51.94 -8.15 16.66
CA ALA A 33 -52.12 -7.65 18.03
C ALA A 33 -50.84 -7.74 18.87
N LYS A 34 -50.02 -8.78 18.70
CA LYS A 34 -48.74 -8.95 19.42
C LYS A 34 -47.67 -7.99 18.89
N HIS A 35 -47.56 -7.85 17.56
CA HIS A 35 -46.66 -6.87 16.94
C HIS A 35 -46.93 -5.42 17.38
N ARG A 36 -48.21 -5.02 17.46
CA ARG A 36 -48.61 -3.70 18.00
C ARG A 36 -48.28 -3.51 19.48
N ARG A 37 -48.24 -4.59 20.28
CA ARG A 37 -47.82 -4.50 21.69
C ARG A 37 -46.31 -4.32 21.79
N LEU A 38 -45.54 -5.01 20.96
CA LEU A 38 -44.08 -4.89 20.90
C LEU A 38 -43.66 -3.47 20.52
N ILE A 39 -44.27 -2.88 19.48
CA ILE A 39 -44.01 -1.49 19.07
C ILE A 39 -44.27 -0.52 20.23
N ARG A 40 -45.42 -0.63 20.91
CA ARG A 40 -45.74 0.23 22.06
C ARG A 40 -44.76 0.04 23.22
N ALA A 41 -44.34 -1.20 23.49
CA ALA A 41 -43.36 -1.47 24.53
C ALA A 41 -42.00 -0.83 24.21
N LYS A 42 -41.57 -0.86 22.93
CA LYS A 42 -40.38 -0.16 22.44
C LYS A 42 -40.54 1.36 22.56
N GLU A 43 -41.63 1.95 22.09
CA GLU A 43 -41.92 3.39 22.21
C GLU A 43 -41.91 3.88 23.67
N ASP A 44 -42.61 3.17 24.57
CA ASP A 44 -42.62 3.47 25.99
C ASP A 44 -41.22 3.33 26.62
N TRP A 45 -40.45 2.33 26.18
CA TRP A 45 -39.08 2.15 26.64
C TRP A 45 -38.17 3.30 26.18
N PHE A 46 -38.23 3.70 24.91
CA PHE A 46 -37.44 4.82 24.36
C PHE A 46 -37.74 6.13 25.09
N SER A 47 -39.02 6.42 25.38
CA SER A 47 -39.41 7.62 26.12
C SER A 47 -38.85 7.66 27.54
N HIS A 48 -38.93 6.54 28.27
CA HIS A 48 -38.36 6.43 29.61
C HIS A 48 -36.82 6.46 29.60
N CYS A 49 -36.21 5.82 28.60
CA CYS A 49 -34.77 5.84 28.37
C CYS A 49 -34.27 7.26 28.13
N TYR A 50 -34.88 8.00 27.21
CA TYR A 50 -34.55 9.40 26.96
C TYR A 50 -34.63 10.25 28.23
N THR A 51 -35.74 10.13 28.97
CA THR A 51 -35.94 10.87 30.22
C THR A 51 -34.88 10.52 31.26
N PHE A 52 -34.45 9.26 31.33
CA PHE A 52 -33.37 8.84 32.21
C PHE A 52 -32.03 9.47 31.77
N LEU A 53 -31.64 9.26 30.51
CA LEU A 53 -30.35 9.67 29.97
C LEU A 53 -30.16 11.19 29.99
N VAL A 54 -31.17 11.98 29.62
CA VAL A 54 -31.07 13.45 29.60
C VAL A 54 -30.88 14.03 31.01
N ASN A 55 -31.48 13.40 32.03
CA ASN A 55 -31.45 13.86 33.41
C ASN A 55 -30.23 13.37 34.22
N LEU A 56 -29.36 12.54 33.63
CA LEU A 56 -28.12 12.12 34.28
C LEU A 56 -27.22 13.33 34.59
N PRO A 57 -26.49 13.36 35.72
CA PRO A 57 -25.53 14.42 36.01
C PRO A 57 -24.47 14.56 34.91
N LYS A 58 -24.01 15.77 34.61
CA LYS A 58 -22.95 16.01 33.59
C LYS A 58 -21.61 15.32 33.87
N LYS A 59 -21.38 14.88 35.11
CA LYS A 59 -20.18 14.13 35.52
C LYS A 59 -20.28 12.64 35.18
N GLU A 60 -21.49 12.14 34.95
CA GLU A 60 -21.73 10.76 34.56
C GLU A 60 -21.86 10.73 33.04
N HIS A 61 -20.95 10.00 32.39
CA HIS A 61 -21.00 9.83 30.95
C HIS A 61 -22.02 8.74 30.59
N ILE A 62 -22.78 8.99 29.53
CA ILE A 62 -23.81 8.08 29.03
C ILE A 62 -23.15 6.83 28.46
N TRP A 63 -22.16 6.97 27.58
CA TRP A 63 -21.55 5.82 26.91
C TRP A 63 -20.80 4.91 27.88
N CYS A 64 -19.76 5.40 28.57
CA CYS A 64 -18.99 4.52 29.45
C CYS A 64 -19.69 4.10 30.76
N GLY A 65 -20.85 4.69 31.08
CA GLY A 65 -21.63 4.37 32.28
C GLY A 65 -22.89 3.52 32.00
N TYR A 66 -23.49 3.68 30.82
CA TYR A 66 -24.84 3.20 30.51
C TYR A 66 -24.96 2.72 29.04
N ALA A 67 -23.89 2.16 28.46
CA ALA A 67 -23.85 1.65 27.08
C ALA A 67 -24.94 0.61 26.79
N ASP A 68 -25.29 -0.24 27.75
CA ASP A 68 -26.33 -1.27 27.64
C ASP A 68 -27.74 -0.70 27.35
N ILE A 69 -27.97 0.56 27.70
CA ILE A 69 -29.19 1.30 27.38
C ILE A 69 -28.97 2.23 26.17
N MET A 70 -27.83 2.89 26.09
CA MET A 70 -27.55 3.84 25.01
C MET A 70 -27.44 3.15 23.65
N SER A 71 -26.83 1.97 23.58
CA SER A 71 -26.69 1.18 22.34
C SER A 71 -28.04 0.90 21.67
N PRO A 72 -29.03 0.27 22.33
CA PRO A 72 -30.34 0.07 21.73
C PRO A 72 -31.11 1.37 21.50
N PHE A 73 -30.86 2.41 22.29
CA PHE A 73 -31.47 3.73 22.05
C PHE A 73 -31.05 4.35 20.70
N LEU A 74 -29.92 3.92 20.11
CA LEU A 74 -29.53 4.36 18.76
C LEU A 74 -30.56 4.02 17.68
N GLU A 75 -31.45 3.03 17.87
CA GLU A 75 -32.54 2.73 16.93
C GLU A 75 -33.41 3.96 16.62
N THR A 76 -33.53 4.88 17.58
CA THR A 76 -34.30 6.12 17.44
C THR A 76 -33.68 7.14 16.48
N PHE A 77 -32.41 6.96 16.08
CA PHE A 77 -31.69 7.89 15.22
C PHE A 77 -32.01 7.73 13.73
N HIS A 78 -32.78 6.71 13.33
CA HIS A 78 -33.10 6.46 11.91
C HIS A 78 -33.69 7.70 11.20
N GLY A 79 -34.51 8.49 11.91
CA GLY A 79 -35.13 9.73 11.39
C GLY A 79 -34.43 11.02 11.85
N PHE A 80 -33.17 10.97 12.28
CA PHE A 80 -32.49 12.15 12.88
C PHE A 80 -32.49 13.37 11.95
N PHE A 81 -32.30 13.15 10.65
CA PHE A 81 -32.27 14.24 9.65
C PHE A 81 -33.67 14.66 9.16
N ASP A 82 -34.72 13.89 9.49
CA ASP A 82 -36.10 14.24 9.13
C ASP A 82 -36.67 15.31 10.08
N ASP A 83 -36.05 15.48 11.25
CA ASP A 83 -36.45 16.42 12.29
C ASP A 83 -35.66 17.73 12.20
N GLU A 84 -36.33 18.81 11.77
CA GLU A 84 -35.73 20.14 11.65
C GLU A 84 -35.66 20.90 12.99
N ASP A 85 -36.28 20.43 14.08
CA ASP A 85 -36.26 21.14 15.36
C ASP A 85 -34.92 20.96 16.09
N GLU A 86 -34.12 22.03 16.20
CA GLU A 86 -32.85 22.05 16.94
C GLU A 86 -32.98 21.68 18.42
N ASN A 87 -34.19 21.81 18.99
CA ASN A 87 -34.50 21.47 20.38
C ASN A 87 -35.15 20.10 20.53
N SER A 88 -35.16 19.28 19.48
CA SER A 88 -35.70 17.94 19.60
C SER A 88 -34.90 17.06 20.55
N SER A 89 -35.58 16.08 21.14
CA SER A 89 -35.02 15.16 22.12
C SER A 89 -33.74 14.48 21.60
N LEU A 90 -33.72 14.08 20.33
CA LEU A 90 -32.58 13.43 19.68
C LEU A 90 -31.38 14.37 19.54
N ARG A 91 -31.60 15.64 19.19
CA ARG A 91 -30.50 16.62 19.08
C ARG A 91 -29.92 17.01 20.42
N ILE A 92 -30.75 17.11 21.47
CA ILE A 92 -30.31 17.39 22.84
C ILE A 92 -29.39 16.26 23.33
N ILE A 93 -29.82 15.01 23.18
CA ILE A 93 -29.03 13.87 23.64
C ILE A 93 -27.78 13.68 22.78
N TRP A 94 -27.88 13.85 21.45
CA TRP A 94 -26.71 13.82 20.55
C TRP A 94 -25.66 14.85 20.94
N ARG A 95 -26.06 16.09 21.22
CA ARG A 95 -25.14 17.16 21.68
C ARG A 95 -24.43 16.77 22.97
N ARG A 96 -25.14 16.15 23.91
CA ARG A 96 -24.57 15.69 25.17
C ARG A 96 -23.54 14.59 24.96
N ILE A 97 -23.90 13.50 24.28
CA ILE A 97 -22.96 12.38 24.06
C ILE A 97 -21.79 12.80 23.18
N SER A 98 -22.00 13.75 22.26
CA SER A 98 -20.93 14.34 21.47
C SER A 98 -19.87 15.01 22.36
N GLN A 99 -20.29 15.84 23.31
CA GLN A 99 -19.38 16.50 24.26
C GLN A 99 -18.60 15.48 25.10
N GLU A 100 -19.27 14.43 25.56
CA GLU A 100 -18.64 13.36 26.36
C GLU A 100 -17.59 12.58 25.55
N MET A 101 -17.91 12.19 24.31
CA MET A 101 -16.94 11.57 23.38
C MET A 101 -15.78 12.50 23.03
N GLY A 102 -16.01 13.82 23.02
CA GLY A 102 -14.97 14.82 22.80
C GLY A 102 -13.85 14.79 23.83
N ILE A 103 -14.05 14.24 25.02
CA ILE A 103 -13.05 14.24 26.12
C ILE A 103 -12.77 12.84 26.70
N CYS A 104 -13.49 11.81 26.27
CA CYS A 104 -13.42 10.47 26.85
C CYS A 104 -13.31 9.39 25.77
N THR A 105 -12.13 8.76 25.68
CA THR A 105 -11.87 7.68 24.72
C THR A 105 -12.71 6.42 24.99
N GLN A 106 -13.08 6.14 26.24
CA GLN A 106 -13.99 5.03 26.53
C GLN A 106 -15.38 5.27 25.94
N CYS A 107 -15.88 6.51 26.00
CA CYS A 107 -17.15 6.84 25.36
C CYS A 107 -17.10 6.62 23.84
N VAL A 108 -15.97 6.99 23.21
CA VAL A 108 -15.73 6.70 21.78
C VAL A 108 -15.75 5.20 21.52
N CYS A 109 -15.03 4.40 22.32
CA CYS A 109 -15.00 2.94 22.17
C CYS A 109 -16.40 2.31 22.23
N GLU A 110 -17.18 2.62 23.27
CA GLU A 110 -18.53 2.06 23.45
C GLU A 110 -19.46 2.47 22.31
N HIS A 111 -19.39 3.73 21.85
CA HIS A 111 -20.18 4.23 20.72
C HIS A 111 -19.91 3.48 19.42
N HIS A 112 -18.64 3.34 19.04
CA HIS A 112 -18.28 2.60 17.81
C HIS A 112 -18.50 1.09 17.96
N GLN A 113 -18.36 0.54 19.16
CA GLN A 113 -18.71 -0.86 19.45
C GLN A 113 -20.21 -1.11 19.29
N ALA A 114 -21.04 -0.17 19.75
CA ALA A 114 -22.49 -0.22 19.57
C ALA A 114 -22.87 -0.20 18.09
N GLN A 115 -22.21 0.62 17.27
CA GLN A 115 -22.40 0.60 15.81
C GLN A 115 -21.97 -0.73 15.19
N GLY A 116 -20.83 -1.29 15.61
CA GLY A 116 -20.36 -2.59 15.12
C GLY A 116 -21.33 -3.73 15.44
N PHE A 117 -22.05 -3.66 16.56
CA PHE A 117 -23.08 -4.63 16.91
C PHE A 117 -24.24 -4.63 15.89
N PHE A 118 -24.70 -3.44 15.49
CA PHE A 118 -25.76 -3.31 14.47
C PHE A 118 -25.33 -3.89 13.11
N ASP A 119 -24.06 -3.73 12.73
CA ASP A 119 -23.49 -4.30 11.49
C ASP A 119 -23.49 -5.85 11.49
N THR A 120 -23.31 -6.48 12.66
CA THR A 120 -23.22 -7.94 12.78
C THR A 120 -24.54 -8.67 13.05
N GLU A 121 -25.47 -8.07 13.81
CA GLU A 121 -26.66 -8.78 14.31
C GLU A 121 -27.90 -8.62 13.43
N TYR A 122 -28.00 -7.56 12.63
CA TYR A 122 -29.21 -7.24 11.88
C TYR A 122 -29.02 -7.42 10.37
N ARG A 123 -30.12 -7.72 9.65
CA ARG A 123 -30.09 -7.86 8.18
C ARG A 123 -29.80 -6.51 7.52
N SER A 124 -28.88 -6.51 6.54
CA SER A 124 -28.37 -5.32 5.82
C SER A 124 -29.48 -4.35 5.41
N ASP A 125 -30.57 -4.86 4.83
CA ASP A 125 -31.59 -4.06 4.16
C ASP A 125 -32.34 -3.09 5.10
N THR A 126 -32.36 -3.34 6.42
CA THR A 126 -33.04 -2.50 7.43
C THR A 126 -32.09 -1.65 8.27
N VAL A 127 -30.80 -2.01 8.34
CA VAL A 127 -29.84 -1.37 9.26
C VAL A 127 -28.83 -0.48 8.55
N ASP A 128 -28.60 -0.71 7.25
CA ASP A 128 -27.79 0.17 6.41
C ASP A 128 -28.24 1.65 6.48
N PRO A 129 -29.54 2.00 6.53
CA PRO A 129 -29.97 3.38 6.69
C PRO A 129 -29.55 4.01 8.01
N LEU A 130 -29.66 3.28 9.13
CA LEU A 130 -29.29 3.78 10.46
C LEU A 130 -27.78 3.97 10.57
N LEU A 131 -26.99 2.97 10.17
CA LEU A 131 -25.52 3.07 10.18
C LEU A 131 -25.03 4.22 9.32
N LYS A 132 -25.68 4.47 8.17
CA LYS A 132 -25.39 5.62 7.32
C LYS A 132 -25.68 6.94 8.04
N VAL A 133 -26.79 7.06 8.78
CA VAL A 133 -27.10 8.24 9.58
C VAL A 133 -26.05 8.45 10.68
N LEU A 134 -25.74 7.42 11.46
CA LEU A 134 -24.75 7.50 12.55
C LEU A 134 -23.37 7.89 12.03
N ARG A 135 -22.93 7.31 10.90
CA ARG A 135 -21.68 7.68 10.25
C ARG A 135 -21.64 9.16 9.85
N LEU A 136 -22.72 9.69 9.29
CA LEU A 136 -22.79 11.12 8.94
C LEU A 136 -22.71 12.01 10.19
N LEU A 137 -23.36 11.60 11.27
CA LEU A 137 -23.32 12.32 12.54
C LEU A 137 -21.91 12.31 13.18
N ASP A 138 -21.21 11.18 13.10
CA ASP A 138 -19.81 11.10 13.55
C ASP A 138 -18.89 11.96 12.71
N GLU A 139 -19.03 11.92 11.39
CA GLU A 139 -18.26 12.77 10.47
C GLU A 139 -18.50 14.26 10.77
N GLU A 140 -19.75 14.68 11.01
CA GLU A 140 -20.10 16.05 11.41
C GLU A 140 -19.50 16.43 12.76
N ARG A 141 -19.73 15.62 13.79
CA ARG A 141 -19.25 15.86 15.15
C ARG A 141 -17.73 15.98 15.21
N VAL A 142 -17.02 15.00 14.64
CA VAL A 142 -15.56 14.98 14.66
C VAL A 142 -15.00 16.16 13.87
N THR A 143 -15.58 16.49 12.71
CA THR A 143 -15.18 17.68 11.93
C THR A 143 -15.31 18.96 12.75
N GLU A 144 -16.46 19.16 13.42
CA GLU A 144 -16.74 20.36 14.20
C GLU A 144 -15.80 20.49 15.40
N HIS A 145 -15.53 19.39 16.12
CA HIS A 145 -14.57 19.40 17.22
C HIS A 145 -13.14 19.73 16.75
N ILE A 146 -12.70 19.20 15.60
CA ILE A 146 -11.39 19.55 15.02
C ILE A 146 -11.35 21.04 14.66
N ILE A 147 -12.43 21.60 14.11
CA ILE A 147 -12.51 23.03 13.79
C ILE A 147 -12.36 23.87 15.06
N GLN A 148 -13.07 23.53 16.13
CA GLN A 148 -13.00 24.24 17.40
C GLN A 148 -11.59 24.21 18.01
N ILE A 149 -10.94 23.05 18.05
CA ILE A 149 -9.56 22.93 18.55
C ILE A 149 -8.57 23.69 17.66
N ASN A 150 -8.66 23.55 16.34
CA ASN A 150 -7.79 24.28 15.43
C ASN A 150 -7.94 25.80 15.59
N ALA A 151 -9.16 26.30 15.81
CA ALA A 151 -9.40 27.71 16.10
C ALA A 151 -8.71 28.14 17.40
N LYS A 152 -8.83 27.37 18.49
CA LYS A 152 -8.12 27.64 19.76
C LYS A 152 -6.60 27.67 19.56
N ILE A 153 -6.04 26.75 18.77
CA ILE A 153 -4.60 26.70 18.48
C ILE A 153 -4.17 27.95 17.68
N GLN A 154 -4.91 28.31 16.63
CA GLN A 154 -4.62 29.49 15.80
C GLN A 154 -4.69 30.80 16.59
N LEU A 155 -5.65 30.91 17.51
CA LEU A 155 -5.80 32.07 18.41
C LEU A 155 -4.79 32.08 19.57
N LYS A 156 -3.93 31.04 19.69
CA LYS A 156 -2.99 30.83 20.81
C LYS A 156 -3.68 30.72 22.17
N GLU A 157 -4.94 30.29 22.18
CA GLU A 157 -5.74 30.02 23.38
C GLU A 157 -5.63 28.54 23.82
N TYR A 158 -4.94 27.72 23.02
CA TYR A 158 -4.71 26.31 23.36
C TYR A 158 -3.78 26.16 24.56
N ASP A 159 -4.37 25.72 25.67
CA ASP A 159 -3.66 25.24 26.86
C ASP A 159 -3.68 23.70 26.94
N PRO A 160 -2.53 23.01 26.87
CA PRO A 160 -2.44 21.55 27.04
C PRO A 160 -3.04 21.03 28.34
N SER A 161 -3.00 21.80 29.44
CA SER A 161 -3.51 21.36 30.73
C SER A 161 -5.04 21.34 30.79
N CYS A 162 -5.69 22.19 29.99
CA CYS A 162 -7.14 22.28 29.90
C CYS A 162 -7.71 21.49 28.73
N HIS A 163 -6.99 21.39 27.61
CA HIS A 163 -7.48 20.84 26.34
C HIS A 163 -6.84 19.52 25.93
N GLY A 164 -5.89 19.00 26.72
CA GLY A 164 -5.18 17.76 26.37
C GLY A 164 -6.12 16.57 26.17
N ALA A 165 -7.20 16.46 26.96
CA ALA A 165 -8.20 15.40 26.80
C ALA A 165 -8.93 15.50 25.45
N GLU A 166 -9.24 16.72 24.98
CA GLU A 166 -9.89 16.96 23.69
C GLU A 166 -8.99 16.50 22.53
N VAL A 167 -7.71 16.88 22.56
CA VAL A 167 -6.72 16.47 21.56
C VAL A 167 -6.52 14.96 21.54
N VAL A 168 -6.34 14.34 22.72
CA VAL A 168 -6.15 12.90 22.83
C VAL A 168 -7.37 12.14 22.33
N SER A 169 -8.60 12.57 22.69
CA SER A 169 -9.82 11.89 22.24
C SER A 169 -9.99 11.99 20.72
N LEU A 170 -9.73 13.16 20.12
CA LEU A 170 -9.78 13.35 18.67
C LEU A 170 -8.75 12.51 17.92
N MET A 171 -7.49 12.52 18.39
CA MET A 171 -6.44 11.69 17.79
C MET A 171 -6.77 10.21 17.93
N PHE A 172 -7.24 9.79 19.10
CA PHE A 172 -7.65 8.42 19.35
C PHE A 172 -8.75 8.00 18.38
N GLU A 173 -9.84 8.76 18.29
CA GLU A 173 -11.00 8.40 17.48
C GLU A 173 -10.64 8.28 16.00
N VAL A 174 -10.00 9.29 15.42
CA VAL A 174 -9.67 9.29 13.99
C VAL A 174 -8.66 8.21 13.63
N LEU A 175 -7.68 7.93 14.51
CA LEU A 175 -6.65 6.93 14.25
C LEU A 175 -7.09 5.50 14.60
N MET A 176 -8.09 5.32 15.46
CA MET A 176 -8.70 4.02 15.73
C MET A 176 -9.74 3.63 14.67
N TYR A 177 -10.51 4.61 14.16
CA TYR A 177 -11.63 4.40 13.22
C TYR A 177 -11.37 5.12 11.89
N PRO A 178 -10.44 4.61 11.06
CA PRO A 178 -9.98 5.30 9.85
C PRO A 178 -11.04 5.50 8.77
N VAL A 179 -12.19 4.81 8.84
CA VAL A 179 -13.32 5.04 7.94
C VAL A 179 -13.81 6.50 7.95
N LEU A 180 -13.59 7.22 9.05
CA LEU A 180 -13.86 8.65 9.18
C LEU A 180 -13.03 9.51 8.21
N LEU A 181 -11.83 9.06 7.86
CA LEU A 181 -10.95 9.74 6.90
C LEU A 181 -11.43 9.63 5.45
N ASP A 182 -12.55 8.96 5.20
CA ASP A 182 -13.22 8.98 3.90
C ASP A 182 -14.05 10.25 3.65
N ASP A 183 -14.41 11.01 4.70
CA ASP A 183 -15.06 12.32 4.57
C ASP A 183 -14.03 13.40 4.19
N GLN A 184 -14.31 14.16 3.13
CA GLN A 184 -13.37 15.13 2.58
C GLN A 184 -13.10 16.29 3.54
N SER A 185 -14.12 16.75 4.27
CA SER A 185 -13.97 17.88 5.19
C SER A 185 -13.17 17.47 6.41
N LEU A 186 -13.52 16.34 7.02
CA LEU A 186 -12.84 15.75 8.16
C LEU A 186 -11.38 15.48 7.83
N ALA A 187 -11.08 14.78 6.73
CA ALA A 187 -9.70 14.45 6.35
C ALA A 187 -8.83 15.71 6.16
N ASN A 188 -9.35 16.76 5.53
CA ASN A 188 -8.62 18.01 5.34
C ASN A 188 -8.38 18.73 6.67
N ARG A 189 -9.39 18.79 7.55
CA ARG A 189 -9.27 19.43 8.87
C ARG A 189 -8.32 18.65 9.78
N PHE A 190 -8.39 17.32 9.73
CA PHE A 190 -7.51 16.44 10.49
C PHE A 190 -6.06 16.54 10.03
N GLN A 191 -5.81 16.66 8.72
CA GLN A 191 -4.45 16.89 8.19
C GLN A 191 -3.82 18.14 8.82
N ILE A 192 -4.52 19.27 8.80
CA ILE A 192 -4.03 20.53 9.38
C ILE A 192 -3.79 20.35 10.89
N PHE A 193 -4.73 19.70 11.57
CA PHE A 193 -4.65 19.45 13.00
C PHE A 193 -3.43 18.62 13.39
N ILE A 194 -3.23 17.44 12.77
CA ILE A 194 -2.13 16.55 13.13
C ILE A 194 -0.77 17.16 12.80
N GLU A 195 -0.65 17.90 11.71
CA GLU A 195 0.58 18.63 11.36
C GLU A 195 0.92 19.69 12.42
N THR A 196 -0.07 20.48 12.83
CA THR A 196 0.12 21.55 13.82
C THR A 196 0.47 20.99 15.21
N ILE A 197 -0.19 19.90 15.62
CA ILE A 197 0.09 19.24 16.91
C ILE A 197 1.48 18.60 16.89
N ASP A 198 1.86 17.93 15.79
CA ASP A 198 3.18 17.31 15.67
C ASP A 198 4.32 18.32 15.69
N GLU A 199 4.15 19.45 15.00
CA GLU A 199 5.11 20.56 15.05
C GLU A 199 5.30 21.12 16.46
N SER A 200 4.23 21.12 17.27
CA SER A 200 4.25 21.73 18.61
C SER A 200 4.74 20.77 19.70
N TYR A 201 4.43 19.48 19.59
CA TYR A 201 4.60 18.53 20.70
C TYR A 201 5.28 17.20 20.33
N GLU A 202 5.61 16.98 19.05
CA GLU A 202 6.13 15.71 18.53
C GLU A 202 5.29 14.49 18.96
N VAL A 203 4.27 14.16 18.16
CA VAL A 203 3.32 13.10 18.48
C VAL A 203 4.04 11.76 18.61
N SER A 204 3.75 11.00 19.66
CA SER A 204 4.19 9.62 19.81
C SER A 204 3.06 8.74 20.31
N LEU A 205 3.11 7.45 19.99
CA LEU A 205 2.11 6.47 20.40
C LEU A 205 2.63 5.61 21.54
N SER A 206 1.74 5.22 22.44
CA SER A 206 2.07 4.24 23.47
C SER A 206 2.33 2.87 22.85
N THR A 207 3.30 2.12 23.37
CA THR A 207 3.86 0.91 22.72
C THR A 207 2.93 -0.29 22.65
N ASN A 208 1.73 -0.24 23.27
CA ASN A 208 0.89 -1.41 23.49
C ASN A 208 -0.44 -1.40 22.71
N GLN A 209 -0.76 -0.32 21.99
CA GLN A 209 -2.01 -0.20 21.23
C GLN A 209 -1.72 0.02 19.75
N GLN A 210 -2.50 -0.64 18.89
CA GLN A 210 -2.46 -0.45 17.44
C GLN A 210 -3.48 0.61 17.03
N TYR A 211 -3.08 1.54 16.17
CA TYR A 211 -3.91 2.61 15.63
C TYR A 211 -3.94 2.51 14.10
N PRO A 212 -4.88 1.73 13.52
CA PRO A 212 -4.89 1.44 12.08
C PRO A 212 -4.88 2.68 11.20
N GLY A 213 -5.52 3.77 11.62
CA GLY A 213 -5.56 5.03 10.88
C GLY A 213 -4.22 5.74 10.72
N VAL A 214 -3.18 5.34 11.45
CA VAL A 214 -1.80 5.78 11.17
C VAL A 214 -1.38 5.39 9.75
N TYR A 215 -1.78 4.20 9.27
CA TYR A 215 -1.48 3.77 7.91
C TYR A 215 -2.30 4.52 6.86
N ALA A 216 -3.48 5.04 7.22
CA ALA A 216 -4.28 5.88 6.33
C ALA A 216 -3.60 7.24 6.05
N LEU A 217 -2.80 7.75 6.99
CA LEU A 217 -2.00 8.98 6.80
C LEU A 217 -0.99 8.87 5.65
N LEU A 218 -0.55 7.65 5.31
CA LEU A 218 0.38 7.40 4.21
C LEU A 218 -0.22 7.80 2.85
N PHE A 219 -1.55 7.87 2.75
CA PHE A 219 -2.29 8.20 1.54
C PHE A 219 -2.71 9.69 1.48
N PHE A 220 -2.31 10.50 2.46
CA PHE A 220 -2.64 11.92 2.48
C PHE A 220 -1.88 12.69 1.40
N LYS A 221 -2.44 13.83 0.97
CA LYS A 221 -1.85 14.70 -0.06
C LYS A 221 -0.58 15.41 0.44
N SER A 222 -0.55 15.76 1.73
CA SER A 222 0.59 16.44 2.33
C SER A 222 1.76 15.49 2.57
N CYS A 223 2.96 15.95 2.20
CA CYS A 223 4.21 15.26 2.49
C CYS A 223 4.47 15.17 4.00
N GLN A 224 4.06 16.19 4.76
CA GLN A 224 4.28 16.26 6.21
C GLN A 224 3.37 15.26 6.94
N ALA A 225 2.07 15.24 6.65
CA ALA A 225 1.18 14.21 7.19
C ALA A 225 1.66 12.78 6.87
N ARG A 226 2.16 12.53 5.65
CA ARG A 226 2.76 11.22 5.31
C ARG A 226 4.02 10.93 6.12
N ALA A 227 4.88 11.92 6.37
CA ALA A 227 6.08 11.76 7.20
C ALA A 227 5.72 11.44 8.65
N ILE A 228 4.68 12.08 9.20
CA ILE A 228 4.12 11.75 10.52
C ILE A 228 3.61 10.30 10.51
N GLY A 229 2.78 9.93 9.54
CA GLY A 229 2.28 8.56 9.37
C GLY A 229 3.41 7.52 9.32
N LEU A 230 4.46 7.77 8.55
CA LEU A 230 5.64 6.91 8.47
C LEU A 230 6.36 6.77 9.83
N ARG A 231 6.52 7.87 10.56
CA ARG A 231 7.19 7.87 11.88
C ARG A 231 6.38 7.09 12.91
N LEU A 232 5.07 7.30 12.96
CA LEU A 232 4.16 6.60 13.86
C LEU A 232 3.99 5.11 13.48
N ALA A 233 3.93 4.79 12.19
CA ALA A 233 3.87 3.39 11.73
C ALA A 233 5.13 2.61 12.14
N ARG A 234 6.32 3.26 12.08
CA ARG A 234 7.58 2.65 12.53
C ARG A 234 7.58 2.32 14.03
N SER A 235 6.92 3.11 14.87
CA SER A 235 6.83 2.79 16.31
C SER A 235 5.85 1.65 16.61
N MET A 236 4.84 1.43 15.73
CA MET A 236 3.87 0.34 15.86
C MET A 236 4.36 -1.00 15.28
N GLY A 237 5.38 -0.98 14.41
CA GLY A 237 5.93 -2.17 13.77
C GLY A 237 5.15 -2.61 12.53
N LYS A 238 5.35 -3.87 12.10
CA LYS A 238 4.68 -4.42 10.92
C LYS A 238 3.35 -5.09 11.27
N LEU A 239 2.39 -4.99 10.34
CA LEU A 239 1.12 -5.70 10.37
C LEU A 239 1.34 -7.16 9.97
N ARG A 240 0.93 -8.09 10.84
CA ARG A 240 1.30 -9.51 10.70
C ARG A 240 0.23 -10.36 10.05
N ARG A 241 -1.04 -10.04 10.30
CA ARG A 241 -2.20 -10.85 9.90
C ARG A 241 -3.23 -10.00 9.16
N ALA A 242 -4.07 -10.66 8.35
CA ALA A 242 -5.19 -10.01 7.68
C ALA A 242 -6.16 -9.31 8.65
N VAL A 243 -6.37 -9.88 9.85
CA VAL A 243 -7.24 -9.27 10.87
C VAL A 243 -6.77 -7.88 11.31
N ASP A 244 -5.44 -7.64 11.26
CA ASP A 244 -4.87 -6.35 11.63
C ASP A 244 -5.19 -5.26 10.57
N LEU A 245 -5.66 -5.67 9.38
CA LEU A 245 -6.05 -4.80 8.28
C LEU A 245 -7.56 -4.53 8.22
N GLU A 246 -8.40 -5.26 8.95
CA GLU A 246 -9.88 -5.12 8.88
C GLU A 246 -10.36 -3.66 8.98
N PRO A 247 -9.86 -2.84 9.93
CA PRO A 247 -10.32 -1.45 10.03
C PRO A 247 -9.96 -0.59 8.80
N LEU A 248 -8.95 -0.97 8.02
CA LEU A 248 -8.50 -0.26 6.82
C LEU A 248 -9.18 -0.75 5.54
N GLN A 249 -9.86 -1.90 5.56
CA GLN A 249 -10.44 -2.52 4.36
C GLN A 249 -11.39 -1.59 3.59
N PRO A 250 -12.27 -0.78 4.22
CA PRO A 250 -13.12 0.15 3.46
C PRO A 250 -12.32 1.17 2.64
N LEU A 251 -11.22 1.67 3.19
CA LEU A 251 -10.33 2.61 2.48
C LEU A 251 -9.51 1.89 1.40
N LEU A 252 -8.96 0.72 1.70
CA LEU A 252 -8.18 -0.07 0.74
C LEU A 252 -9.02 -0.46 -0.48
N GLN A 253 -10.25 -0.94 -0.27
CA GLN A 253 -11.20 -1.21 -1.35
C GLN A 253 -11.39 0.02 -2.24
N LYS A 254 -11.63 1.20 -1.63
CA LYS A 254 -11.82 2.45 -2.37
C LYS A 254 -10.57 2.82 -3.19
N TYR A 255 -9.38 2.72 -2.61
CA TYR A 255 -8.13 3.05 -3.29
C TYR A 255 -7.83 2.09 -4.44
N ILE A 256 -8.05 0.79 -4.26
CA ILE A 256 -7.80 -0.22 -5.29
C ILE A 256 -8.79 -0.07 -6.44
N ASN A 257 -10.09 0.08 -6.14
CA ASN A 257 -11.11 0.32 -7.16
C ASN A 257 -10.82 1.60 -7.96
N PHE A 258 -10.33 2.64 -7.31
CA PHE A 258 -9.93 3.88 -7.98
C PHE A 258 -8.74 3.67 -8.93
N LEU A 259 -7.75 2.87 -8.53
CA LEU A 259 -6.63 2.54 -9.41
C LEU A 259 -7.04 1.68 -10.60
N GLU A 260 -8.03 0.79 -10.42
CA GLU A 260 -8.55 -0.10 -11.47
C GLU A 260 -9.41 0.63 -12.50
N ALA A 261 -10.35 1.46 -12.06
CA ALA A 261 -11.39 2.02 -12.92
C ALA A 261 -10.96 3.28 -13.70
N GLU A 262 -9.84 3.93 -13.34
CA GLU A 262 -9.34 5.24 -13.83
C GLU A 262 -10.32 6.43 -13.80
N VAL A 263 -11.61 6.20 -13.60
CA VAL A 263 -12.70 7.16 -13.58
C VAL A 263 -13.42 7.02 -12.23
N LEU A 264 -13.54 8.14 -11.51
CA LEU A 264 -14.40 8.21 -10.33
C LEU A 264 -15.82 7.79 -10.73
N PRO A 265 -16.49 6.89 -9.98
CA PRO A 265 -17.94 6.91 -9.97
C PRO A 265 -18.38 8.33 -9.63
N SER A 266 -19.13 8.95 -10.53
CA SER A 266 -19.75 10.25 -10.32
C SER A 266 -20.58 10.20 -9.04
N THR A 267 -20.15 11.00 -8.05
CA THR A 267 -20.89 11.46 -6.86
C THR A 267 -22.03 10.56 -6.38
N SER A 268 -21.77 9.80 -5.32
CA SER A 268 -22.83 9.20 -4.51
C SER A 268 -23.79 10.27 -3.99
N GLU A 269 -25.07 9.92 -3.86
CA GLU A 269 -26.14 10.65 -3.17
C GLU A 269 -25.85 10.81 -1.67
N HIS A 270 -24.79 11.52 -1.32
CA HIS A 270 -24.39 11.81 0.05
C HIS A 270 -24.29 13.33 0.22
N SER A 271 -24.93 13.86 1.26
CA SER A 271 -24.89 15.29 1.61
C SER A 271 -23.47 15.80 1.85
N ARG A 272 -22.54 14.91 2.25
CA ARG A 272 -21.13 15.22 2.51
C ARG A 272 -20.19 14.59 1.48
N PRO A 273 -19.29 15.38 0.86
CA PRO A 273 -18.39 14.91 -0.18
C PRO A 273 -17.34 13.94 0.39
N ARG A 274 -17.12 12.82 -0.31
CA ARG A 274 -16.05 11.87 -0.01
C ARG A 274 -14.69 12.40 -0.48
N VAL A 275 -13.60 11.92 0.12
CA VAL A 275 -12.24 12.32 -0.24
C VAL A 275 -12.00 12.13 -1.74
N GLN A 276 -11.61 13.23 -2.40
CA GLN A 276 -11.14 13.29 -3.78
C GLN A 276 -9.73 12.73 -3.85
N LEU A 277 -9.65 11.56 -4.47
CA LEU A 277 -8.42 10.81 -4.66
C LEU A 277 -7.59 11.39 -5.81
N LYS A 278 -6.28 11.43 -5.60
CA LYS A 278 -5.30 11.67 -6.67
C LYS A 278 -4.46 10.40 -6.83
N ARG A 279 -4.28 10.00 -8.08
CA ARG A 279 -3.57 8.78 -8.46
C ARG A 279 -2.15 8.71 -7.85
N ALA A 280 -1.40 9.81 -7.97
CA ALA A 280 -0.04 9.91 -7.44
C ALA A 280 0.02 9.71 -5.91
N ASP A 281 -0.92 10.29 -5.16
CA ASP A 281 -0.96 10.17 -3.69
C ASP A 281 -1.26 8.73 -3.25
N ILE A 282 -2.15 8.03 -3.99
CA ILE A 282 -2.46 6.62 -3.72
C ILE A 282 -1.24 5.72 -3.98
N TRP A 283 -0.53 5.93 -5.10
CA TRP A 283 0.67 5.17 -5.41
C TRP A 283 1.78 5.37 -4.38
N LEU A 284 1.98 6.60 -3.92
CA LEU A 284 2.91 6.91 -2.84
C LEU A 284 2.50 6.24 -1.52
N GLY A 285 1.20 6.23 -1.24
CA GLY A 285 0.62 5.52 -0.10
C GLY A 285 0.89 4.02 -0.14
N PHE A 286 0.54 3.34 -1.25
CA PHE A 286 0.81 1.91 -1.41
C PHE A 286 2.30 1.56 -1.35
N LYS A 287 3.15 2.35 -2.01
CA LYS A 287 4.61 2.19 -1.95
C LYS A 287 5.10 2.15 -0.50
N SER A 288 4.59 3.04 0.33
CA SER A 288 4.98 3.15 1.75
C SER A 288 4.34 2.05 2.58
N PHE A 289 3.04 1.83 2.40
CA PHE A 289 2.20 0.92 3.16
C PHE A 289 2.65 -0.54 3.05
N LEU A 290 2.98 -1.01 1.84
CA LEU A 290 3.44 -2.39 1.63
C LEU A 290 4.73 -2.70 2.41
N GLY A 291 5.57 -1.70 2.71
CA GLY A 291 6.76 -1.87 3.55
C GLY A 291 6.46 -2.26 5.00
N PHE A 292 5.23 -2.01 5.47
CA PHE A 292 4.77 -2.34 6.82
C PHE A 292 3.95 -3.63 6.89
N LEU A 293 3.77 -4.35 5.77
CA LEU A 293 3.10 -5.64 5.78
C LEU A 293 4.09 -6.79 5.96
N GLU A 294 3.69 -7.81 6.70
CA GLU A 294 4.29 -9.14 6.62
C GLU A 294 3.53 -10.01 5.60
N ALA A 295 4.15 -11.12 5.19
CA ALA A 295 3.63 -11.99 4.14
C ALA A 295 2.16 -12.43 4.35
N PRO A 296 1.71 -12.86 5.54
CA PRO A 296 0.32 -13.28 5.73
C PRO A 296 -0.68 -12.11 5.65
N ALA A 297 -0.33 -10.94 6.18
CA ALA A 297 -1.17 -9.74 6.07
C ALA A 297 -1.35 -9.33 4.61
N PHE A 298 -0.29 -9.42 3.79
CA PHE A 298 -0.36 -9.09 2.38
C PHE A 298 -1.11 -10.17 1.56
N GLU A 299 -0.84 -11.45 1.79
CA GLU A 299 -1.49 -12.56 1.09
C GLU A 299 -2.99 -12.56 1.34
N ASP A 300 -3.40 -12.70 2.60
CA ASP A 300 -4.81 -12.92 2.96
C ASP A 300 -5.58 -11.59 3.05
N GLY A 301 -4.91 -10.52 3.46
CA GLY A 301 -5.54 -9.22 3.73
C GLY A 301 -5.58 -8.26 2.54
N VAL A 302 -4.78 -8.49 1.50
CA VAL A 302 -4.77 -7.67 0.27
C VAL A 302 -5.03 -8.52 -0.96
N LEU A 303 -4.24 -9.56 -1.22
CA LEU A 303 -4.37 -10.31 -2.48
C LEU A 303 -5.60 -11.22 -2.54
N GLU A 304 -6.02 -11.84 -1.44
CA GLU A 304 -7.24 -12.65 -1.41
C GLU A 304 -8.51 -11.79 -1.48
N LYS A 305 -8.53 -10.67 -0.74
CA LYS A 305 -9.66 -9.72 -0.78
C LYS A 305 -9.73 -8.94 -2.10
N TYR A 306 -8.58 -8.60 -2.69
CA TYR A 306 -8.47 -7.81 -3.91
C TYR A 306 -7.54 -8.48 -4.95
N PRO A 307 -7.99 -9.58 -5.60
CA PRO A 307 -7.16 -10.30 -6.57
C PRO A 307 -6.66 -9.43 -7.73
N VAL A 308 -7.39 -8.35 -8.05
CA VAL A 308 -7.06 -7.39 -9.11
C VAL A 308 -5.85 -6.51 -8.78
N PHE A 309 -5.49 -6.32 -7.51
CA PHE A 309 -4.44 -5.40 -7.09
C PHE A 309 -3.10 -5.68 -7.78
N LEU A 310 -2.72 -6.95 -7.86
CA LEU A 310 -1.47 -7.34 -8.48
C LEU A 310 -1.48 -7.06 -9.99
N ASN A 311 -2.61 -7.30 -10.67
CA ASN A 311 -2.74 -6.97 -12.09
C ASN A 311 -2.61 -5.46 -12.34
N ILE A 312 -3.19 -4.63 -11.46
CA ILE A 312 -3.03 -3.18 -11.51
C ILE A 312 -1.55 -2.80 -11.41
N VAL A 313 -0.84 -3.30 -10.39
CA VAL A 313 0.61 -3.03 -10.23
C VAL A 313 1.39 -3.44 -11.48
N LEU A 314 1.10 -4.61 -12.04
CA LEU A 314 1.80 -5.13 -13.22
C LEU A 314 1.54 -4.31 -14.50
N ASN A 315 0.31 -3.87 -14.71
CA ASN A 315 -0.03 -3.01 -15.84
C ASN A 315 0.73 -1.68 -15.76
N HIS A 316 0.77 -1.05 -14.58
CA HIS A 316 1.48 0.23 -14.40
C HIS A 316 3.00 0.12 -14.37
N VAL A 317 3.56 -1.06 -14.09
CA VAL A 317 4.99 -1.31 -14.35
C VAL A 317 5.26 -1.38 -15.86
N SER A 318 4.29 -1.87 -16.64
CA SER A 318 4.39 -2.06 -18.09
C SER A 318 4.25 -0.78 -18.92
N ASP A 319 3.67 0.26 -18.33
CA ASP A 319 3.41 1.53 -18.98
C ASP A 319 4.45 2.60 -18.55
N ASP A 320 4.96 3.39 -19.51
CA ASP A 320 5.86 4.54 -19.27
C ASP A 320 5.13 5.73 -18.62
N THR A 321 4.54 5.50 -17.44
CA THR A 321 3.77 6.50 -16.68
C THR A 321 4.62 7.16 -15.59
N SER A 322 4.22 8.36 -15.14
CA SER A 322 4.89 9.04 -14.02
C SER A 322 4.85 8.23 -12.71
N ASP A 323 3.96 7.25 -12.61
CA ASP A 323 3.76 6.41 -11.43
C ASP A 323 4.63 5.13 -11.45
N LEU A 324 5.39 4.89 -12.53
CA LEU A 324 6.22 3.69 -12.73
C LEU A 324 7.10 3.36 -11.52
N SER A 325 7.80 4.36 -10.97
CA SER A 325 8.69 4.16 -9.82
C SER A 325 7.97 3.62 -8.56
N CYS A 326 6.71 4.02 -8.36
CA CYS A 326 5.89 3.53 -7.25
C CYS A 326 5.36 2.14 -7.52
N ALA A 327 4.89 1.87 -8.74
CA ALA A 327 4.44 0.54 -9.15
C ALA A 327 5.57 -0.51 -9.05
N VAL A 328 6.77 -0.17 -9.50
CA VAL A 328 7.97 -1.01 -9.38
C VAL A 328 8.33 -1.28 -7.92
N SER A 329 8.23 -0.25 -7.05
CA SER A 329 8.46 -0.42 -5.62
C SER A 329 7.43 -1.36 -4.98
N CYS A 330 6.16 -1.24 -5.36
CA CYS A 330 5.09 -2.13 -4.88
C CYS A 330 5.32 -3.58 -5.33
N LEU A 331 5.73 -3.78 -6.58
CA LEU A 331 6.07 -5.09 -7.13
C LEU A 331 7.27 -5.72 -6.42
N LYS A 332 8.33 -4.92 -6.16
CA LYS A 332 9.49 -5.36 -5.37
C LYS A 332 9.07 -5.80 -3.97
N ALA A 333 8.28 -5.01 -3.26
CA ALA A 333 7.79 -5.37 -1.91
C ALA A 333 6.96 -6.66 -1.94
N SER A 334 6.13 -6.84 -2.97
CA SER A 334 5.33 -8.06 -3.17
C SER A 334 6.21 -9.30 -3.33
N PHE A 335 7.30 -9.21 -4.10
CA PHE A 335 8.28 -10.29 -4.25
C PHE A 335 9.10 -10.54 -2.98
N GLU A 336 9.45 -9.50 -2.24
CA GLU A 336 10.15 -9.65 -0.95
C GLU A 336 9.30 -10.39 0.09
N MET A 337 7.97 -10.16 0.08
CA MET A 337 7.04 -10.81 1.01
C MET A 337 6.68 -12.24 0.60
N LEU A 338 6.28 -12.46 -0.66
CA LEU A 338 5.71 -13.75 -1.10
C LEU A 338 6.68 -14.62 -1.91
N GLY A 339 7.81 -14.06 -2.33
CA GLY A 339 8.80 -14.76 -3.14
C GLY A 339 8.17 -15.41 -4.37
N CYS A 340 8.36 -16.72 -4.51
CA CYS A 340 7.88 -17.44 -5.69
C CYS A 340 6.37 -17.76 -5.68
N LYS A 341 5.69 -17.65 -4.53
CA LYS A 341 4.24 -17.86 -4.43
C LYS A 341 3.45 -16.82 -5.23
N LEU A 342 3.99 -15.60 -5.33
CA LEU A 342 3.40 -14.52 -6.13
C LEU A 342 3.18 -14.97 -7.58
N TRP A 343 4.15 -15.68 -8.17
CA TRP A 343 4.07 -16.18 -9.54
C TRP A 343 2.97 -17.23 -9.73
N LEU A 344 2.74 -18.10 -8.75
CA LEU A 344 1.71 -19.14 -8.82
C LEU A 344 0.30 -18.55 -8.77
N ARG A 345 0.13 -17.37 -8.17
CA ARG A 345 -1.16 -16.66 -8.08
C ARG A 345 -1.45 -15.77 -9.29
N THR A 346 -0.50 -15.61 -10.22
CA THR A 346 -0.64 -14.73 -11.38
C THR A 346 -0.53 -15.46 -12.71
N THR A 347 -1.31 -15.02 -13.70
CA THR A 347 -1.09 -15.37 -15.12
C THR A 347 -0.01 -14.49 -15.75
N LEU A 348 1.12 -14.32 -15.06
CA LEU A 348 2.20 -13.43 -15.49
C LEU A 348 2.76 -13.87 -16.85
N SER A 349 2.60 -13.03 -17.87
CA SER A 349 3.23 -13.22 -19.17
C SER A 349 4.74 -12.98 -19.06
N PRO A 350 5.59 -13.78 -19.75
CA PRO A 350 7.02 -13.53 -19.89
C PRO A 350 7.40 -12.09 -20.29
N SER A 351 6.50 -11.36 -20.96
CA SER A 351 6.71 -9.95 -21.35
C SER A 351 6.73 -8.99 -20.16
N VAL A 352 5.87 -9.22 -19.16
CA VAL A 352 5.79 -8.39 -17.94
C VAL A 352 7.02 -8.60 -17.06
N MET A 353 7.61 -9.81 -17.12
CA MET A 353 8.90 -10.11 -16.51
C MET A 353 10.03 -9.30 -17.15
N LEU A 354 9.99 -9.10 -18.46
CA LEU A 354 10.96 -8.29 -19.22
C LEU A 354 10.91 -6.82 -18.79
N ILE A 355 9.72 -6.30 -18.50
CA ILE A 355 9.50 -4.92 -18.06
C ILE A 355 9.91 -4.72 -16.59
N TYR A 356 9.63 -5.68 -15.71
CA TYR A 356 10.17 -5.65 -14.34
C TYR A 356 11.70 -5.70 -14.34
N MET A 357 12.30 -6.49 -15.24
CA MET A 357 13.75 -6.51 -15.43
C MET A 357 14.26 -5.16 -15.96
N GLN A 358 13.61 -4.57 -16.96
CA GLN A 358 13.92 -3.22 -17.47
C GLN A 358 13.74 -2.10 -16.44
N SER A 359 12.81 -2.26 -15.50
CA SER A 359 12.62 -1.29 -14.41
C SER A 359 13.68 -1.43 -13.31
N LEU A 360 14.15 -2.66 -13.05
CA LEU A 360 15.33 -2.90 -12.22
C LEU A 360 16.62 -2.40 -12.91
N GLU A 361 16.64 -2.30 -14.25
CA GLU A 361 17.73 -1.74 -15.06
C GLU A 361 17.85 -0.19 -14.97
N ALA A 362 16.86 0.53 -14.41
CA ALA A 362 16.86 2.00 -14.34
C ALA A 362 17.46 2.59 -13.04
N LEU A 363 17.79 1.76 -12.04
CA LEU A 363 18.30 2.18 -10.74
C LEU A 363 19.78 1.77 -10.61
N GLN A 364 20.68 2.73 -10.39
CA GLN A 364 22.14 2.57 -10.45
C GLN A 364 22.73 1.36 -9.66
N ASP A 365 23.76 0.75 -10.28
CA ASP A 365 24.08 -0.69 -10.26
C ASP A 365 25.10 -1.20 -9.22
N GLY A 366 25.16 -0.61 -8.01
CA GLY A 366 26.04 -1.12 -6.94
C GLY A 366 25.42 -2.17 -6.01
N GLU A 367 24.10 -2.07 -5.76
CA GLU A 367 23.45 -2.80 -4.65
C GLU A 367 22.73 -4.10 -5.08
N HIS A 368 22.69 -4.42 -6.37
CA HIS A 368 21.72 -5.39 -6.90
C HIS A 368 22.30 -6.64 -7.58
N GLU A 369 23.62 -6.86 -7.50
CA GLU A 369 24.28 -8.11 -7.94
C GLU A 369 23.66 -9.37 -7.31
N LYS A 370 23.27 -9.26 -6.03
CA LYS A 370 22.63 -10.35 -5.28
C LYS A 370 21.24 -10.71 -5.85
N GLN A 371 20.48 -9.73 -6.29
CA GLN A 371 19.13 -9.89 -6.84
C GLN A 371 19.23 -10.50 -8.24
N ARG A 372 20.14 -10.01 -9.08
CA ARG A 372 20.44 -10.59 -10.40
C ARG A 372 20.82 -12.07 -10.29
N ARG A 373 21.67 -12.44 -9.31
CA ARG A 373 22.00 -13.84 -9.01
C ARG A 373 20.77 -14.67 -8.61
N ASN A 374 19.92 -14.15 -7.72
CA ASN A 374 18.72 -14.86 -7.28
C ASN A 374 17.74 -15.12 -8.44
N VAL A 375 17.58 -14.14 -9.35
CA VAL A 375 16.75 -14.29 -10.55
C VAL A 375 17.32 -15.34 -11.50
N LEU A 376 18.64 -15.30 -11.76
CA LEU A 376 19.30 -16.32 -12.58
C LEU A 376 19.16 -17.72 -11.96
N TYR A 377 19.28 -17.86 -10.64
CA TYR A 377 19.06 -19.12 -9.94
C TYR A 377 17.62 -19.63 -10.10
N PHE A 378 16.65 -18.75 -9.92
CA PHE A 378 15.26 -19.11 -10.09
C PHE A 378 14.98 -19.59 -11.53
N LEU A 379 15.36 -18.80 -12.52
CA LEU A 379 15.11 -19.10 -13.94
C LEU A 379 15.81 -20.39 -14.40
N LEU A 380 17.10 -20.55 -14.08
CA LEU A 380 17.93 -21.61 -14.66
C LEU A 380 17.95 -22.89 -13.83
N HIS A 381 17.57 -22.84 -12.56
CA HIS A 381 17.57 -24.01 -11.68
C HIS A 381 16.18 -24.42 -11.19
N GLN A 382 15.34 -23.47 -10.78
CA GLN A 382 14.03 -23.82 -10.23
C GLN A 382 12.99 -24.02 -11.34
N VAL A 383 12.93 -23.12 -12.32
CA VAL A 383 11.94 -23.20 -13.39
C VAL A 383 12.25 -24.36 -14.35
N THR A 384 13.50 -24.48 -14.80
CA THR A 384 13.93 -25.53 -15.75
C THR A 384 13.86 -26.96 -15.19
N ARG A 385 13.92 -27.16 -13.87
CA ARG A 385 13.88 -28.49 -13.24
C ARG A 385 12.52 -28.88 -12.69
N SER A 386 11.61 -27.93 -12.53
CA SER A 386 10.30 -28.19 -11.94
C SER A 386 9.33 -28.75 -12.98
N SER A 387 8.62 -29.82 -12.58
CA SER A 387 7.53 -30.43 -13.33
C SER A 387 6.27 -29.56 -13.36
N ASN A 388 6.18 -28.56 -12.49
CA ASN A 388 5.02 -27.66 -12.39
C ASN A 388 4.96 -26.65 -13.54
N PHE A 389 6.04 -26.51 -14.33
CA PHE A 389 6.09 -25.62 -15.49
C PHE A 389 5.93 -26.38 -16.80
N SER A 390 5.29 -25.74 -17.78
CA SER A 390 5.19 -26.30 -19.13
C SER A 390 6.57 -26.35 -19.81
N ALA A 391 6.73 -27.26 -20.77
CA ALA A 391 7.98 -27.37 -21.53
C ALA A 391 8.35 -26.06 -22.25
N LEU A 392 7.35 -25.30 -22.71
CA LEU A 392 7.55 -23.99 -23.32
C LEU A 392 8.03 -22.95 -22.30
N MET A 393 7.45 -22.94 -21.09
CA MET A 393 7.86 -22.01 -20.03
C MET A 393 9.30 -22.27 -19.58
N ARG A 394 9.71 -23.54 -19.48
CA ARG A 394 11.12 -23.89 -19.19
C ARG A 394 12.09 -23.35 -20.24
N LYS A 395 11.73 -23.44 -21.52
CA LYS A 395 12.55 -22.89 -22.62
C LYS A 395 12.57 -21.36 -22.62
N ASN A 396 11.44 -20.71 -22.33
CA ASN A 396 11.35 -19.25 -22.19
C ASN A 396 12.15 -18.73 -20.99
N ALA A 397 12.15 -19.44 -19.86
CA ALA A 397 12.95 -19.08 -18.69
C ALA A 397 14.45 -19.08 -19.02
N THR A 398 14.94 -20.10 -19.74
CA THR A 398 16.32 -20.13 -20.24
C THR A 398 16.61 -18.95 -21.17
N LYS A 399 15.72 -18.67 -22.12
CA LYS A 399 15.84 -17.52 -23.03
C LYS A 399 16.02 -16.20 -22.27
N ILE A 400 15.16 -15.95 -21.28
CA ILE A 400 15.20 -14.72 -20.48
C ILE A 400 16.50 -14.64 -19.69
N ALA A 401 16.93 -15.74 -19.07
CA ALA A 401 18.18 -15.77 -18.33
C ALA A 401 19.40 -15.41 -19.20
N LEU A 402 19.44 -15.87 -20.47
CA LEU A 402 20.52 -15.52 -21.39
C LEU A 402 20.51 -14.04 -21.79
N LEU A 403 19.32 -13.45 -21.96
CA LEU A 403 19.20 -12.00 -22.23
C LEU A 403 19.70 -11.14 -21.06
N ILE A 404 19.44 -11.56 -19.81
CA ILE A 404 19.98 -10.89 -18.61
C ILE A 404 21.51 -10.89 -18.62
N VAL A 405 22.13 -12.03 -18.94
CA VAL A 405 23.59 -12.15 -19.01
C VAL A 405 24.13 -11.29 -20.16
N GLN A 406 23.49 -11.32 -21.33
CA GLN A 406 23.86 -10.53 -22.50
C GLN A 406 23.85 -9.04 -22.18
N ARG A 407 22.83 -8.56 -21.46
CA ARG A 407 22.74 -7.16 -21.06
C ARG A 407 23.95 -6.75 -20.22
N GLY A 408 24.40 -7.60 -19.28
CA GLY A 408 25.57 -7.34 -18.44
C GLY A 408 26.86 -7.03 -19.21
N TYR A 409 27.05 -7.63 -20.38
CA TYR A 409 28.17 -7.32 -21.29
C TYR A 409 28.02 -6.02 -22.07
N THR A 410 26.78 -5.52 -22.20
CA THR A 410 26.46 -4.28 -22.93
C THR A 410 26.23 -3.06 -22.01
N MET A 411 26.36 -3.25 -20.69
CA MET A 411 26.28 -2.16 -19.71
C MET A 411 27.52 -1.25 -19.80
N SER A 412 27.39 0.00 -19.34
CA SER A 412 28.49 0.95 -19.21
C SER A 412 28.57 1.43 -17.74
N PRO A 413 29.60 1.04 -16.96
CA PRO A 413 30.66 0.09 -17.33
C PRO A 413 30.13 -1.36 -17.43
N PRO A 414 30.78 -2.25 -18.23
CA PRO A 414 30.38 -3.64 -18.34
C PRO A 414 30.47 -4.37 -17.00
N CYS A 415 29.41 -5.10 -16.65
CA CYS A 415 29.32 -5.87 -15.40
C CYS A 415 28.58 -7.20 -15.64
N PRO A 416 29.18 -8.13 -16.42
CA PRO A 416 28.59 -9.44 -16.64
C PRO A 416 28.55 -10.23 -15.32
N PRO A 417 27.50 -11.05 -15.05
CA PRO A 417 27.38 -11.87 -13.85
C PRO A 417 28.33 -13.08 -13.89
N SER A 418 29.63 -12.79 -13.93
CA SER A 418 30.71 -13.76 -14.15
C SER A 418 30.82 -14.79 -13.02
N GLU A 419 30.51 -14.39 -11.78
CA GLU A 419 30.46 -15.28 -10.63
C GLU A 419 29.39 -16.37 -10.76
N CYS A 420 28.34 -16.13 -11.56
CA CYS A 420 27.25 -17.06 -11.82
C CYS A 420 27.43 -17.85 -13.13
N SER A 421 28.59 -17.77 -13.80
CA SER A 421 28.87 -18.44 -15.09
C SER A 421 28.64 -19.95 -15.07
N HIS A 422 28.94 -20.59 -13.95
CA HIS A 422 28.66 -22.01 -13.73
C HIS A 422 27.16 -22.37 -13.81
N MET A 423 26.26 -21.40 -13.61
CA MET A 423 24.80 -21.61 -13.67
C MET A 423 24.24 -21.35 -15.07
N TRP A 424 24.64 -20.24 -15.70
CA TRP A 424 24.10 -19.84 -17.00
C TRP A 424 24.88 -20.42 -18.20
N GLY A 425 26.16 -20.75 -18.03
CA GLY A 425 27.02 -21.34 -19.06
C GLY A 425 26.52 -22.67 -19.62
N PRO A 426 26.16 -23.67 -18.80
CA PRO A 426 25.62 -24.94 -19.30
C PRO A 426 24.34 -24.76 -20.12
N SER A 427 23.46 -23.86 -19.67
CA SER A 427 22.20 -23.54 -20.36
C SER A 427 22.43 -22.78 -21.68
N LEU A 428 23.48 -21.95 -21.75
CA LEU A 428 23.93 -21.30 -22.99
C LEU A 428 24.38 -22.36 -24.01
N ILE A 429 25.28 -23.26 -23.63
CA ILE A 429 25.80 -24.32 -24.52
C ILE A 429 24.66 -25.25 -24.96
N SER A 430 23.83 -25.72 -24.03
CA SER A 430 22.67 -26.57 -24.35
C SER A 430 21.70 -25.89 -25.33
N SER A 431 21.49 -24.58 -25.22
CA SER A 431 20.64 -23.83 -26.15
C SER A 431 21.28 -23.67 -27.54
N ILE A 432 22.61 -23.60 -27.61
CA ILE A 432 23.35 -23.54 -28.88
C ILE A 432 23.34 -24.90 -29.58
N GLU A 433 23.52 -25.98 -28.83
CA GLU A 433 23.59 -27.36 -29.34
C GLU A 433 22.23 -27.92 -29.76
N ASP A 434 21.14 -27.48 -29.13
CA ASP A 434 19.78 -27.93 -29.47
C ASP A 434 19.30 -27.33 -30.80
N THR A 435 19.54 -28.06 -31.88
CA THR A 435 19.08 -27.71 -33.24
C THR A 435 17.57 -27.85 -33.43
N SER A 436 16.86 -28.47 -32.47
CA SER A 436 15.40 -28.59 -32.48
C SER A 436 14.69 -27.39 -31.85
N LEU A 437 15.43 -26.48 -31.20
CA LEU A 437 14.88 -25.25 -30.65
C LEU A 437 14.46 -24.29 -31.78
N HIS A 438 13.27 -23.71 -31.65
CA HIS A 438 12.82 -22.65 -32.55
C HIS A 438 13.77 -21.43 -32.48
N ASP A 439 14.02 -20.78 -33.62
CA ASP A 439 14.99 -19.69 -33.74
C ASP A 439 14.79 -18.60 -32.68
N SER A 440 13.56 -18.19 -32.43
CA SER A 440 13.23 -17.16 -31.43
C SER A 440 13.68 -17.48 -29.98
N LEU A 441 13.94 -18.75 -29.67
CA LEU A 441 14.46 -19.23 -28.38
C LEU A 441 15.97 -19.42 -28.41
N ARG A 442 16.53 -19.77 -29.57
CA ARG A 442 17.95 -20.05 -29.79
C ARG A 442 18.79 -18.78 -30.04
N GLN A 443 18.20 -17.76 -30.65
CA GLN A 443 18.89 -16.50 -31.01
C GLN A 443 19.58 -15.81 -29.82
N PRO A 444 18.99 -15.70 -28.61
CA PRO A 444 19.69 -15.09 -27.48
C PRO A 444 20.95 -15.83 -27.04
N ALA A 445 21.00 -17.15 -27.21
CA ALA A 445 22.19 -17.95 -26.94
C ALA A 445 23.31 -17.64 -27.95
N LEU A 446 22.96 -17.52 -29.23
CA LEU A 446 23.89 -17.16 -30.31
C LEU A 446 24.39 -15.70 -30.17
N GLY A 447 23.50 -14.77 -29.83
CA GLY A 447 23.86 -13.38 -29.58
C GLY A 447 24.78 -13.23 -28.37
N LEU A 448 24.48 -13.95 -27.27
CA LEU A 448 25.31 -13.93 -26.07
C LEU A 448 26.72 -14.49 -26.33
N ILE A 449 26.86 -15.65 -26.98
CA ILE A 449 28.20 -16.22 -27.23
C ILE A 449 29.04 -15.32 -28.14
N TYR A 450 28.42 -14.67 -29.13
CA TYR A 450 29.11 -13.71 -29.98
C TYR A 450 29.62 -12.49 -29.20
N ILE A 451 28.78 -11.96 -28.30
CA ILE A 451 29.14 -10.84 -27.42
C ILE A 451 30.25 -11.24 -26.45
N ILE A 452 30.19 -12.43 -25.85
CA ILE A 452 31.26 -12.94 -24.96
C ILE A 452 32.59 -13.00 -25.72
N ILE A 453 32.60 -13.63 -26.90
CA ILE A 453 33.81 -13.75 -27.73
C ILE A 453 34.44 -12.40 -28.04
N ILE A 454 33.63 -11.43 -28.47
CA ILE A 454 34.14 -10.12 -28.84
C ILE A 454 34.58 -9.33 -27.62
N SER A 455 33.72 -9.25 -26.61
CA SER A 455 33.94 -8.43 -25.42
C SER A 455 35.17 -8.90 -24.65
N ASP A 456 35.29 -10.21 -24.38
CA ASP A 456 36.42 -10.78 -23.65
C ASP A 456 37.72 -10.71 -24.46
N ALA A 457 37.68 -11.00 -25.78
CA ALA A 457 38.86 -10.86 -26.63
C ALA A 457 39.34 -9.41 -26.71
N SER A 458 38.43 -8.45 -26.86
CA SER A 458 38.76 -7.02 -26.83
C SER A 458 39.37 -6.61 -25.49
N ALA A 459 38.83 -7.08 -24.37
CA ALA A 459 39.39 -6.81 -23.05
C ALA A 459 40.80 -7.42 -22.87
N MET A 460 41.02 -8.66 -23.32
CA MET A 460 42.33 -9.30 -23.29
C MET A 460 43.36 -8.56 -24.16
N ILE A 461 42.97 -8.12 -25.35
CA ILE A 461 43.84 -7.34 -26.26
C ILE A 461 44.19 -6.00 -25.61
N SER A 462 43.21 -5.28 -25.08
CA SER A 462 43.44 -4.02 -24.36
C SER A 462 44.33 -4.20 -23.13
N TYR A 463 44.15 -5.26 -22.36
CA TYR A 463 45.00 -5.59 -21.21
C TYR A 463 46.45 -5.87 -21.64
N LYS A 464 46.64 -6.66 -22.70
CA LYS A 464 47.97 -6.95 -23.28
C LYS A 464 48.65 -5.67 -23.79
N LEU A 465 47.95 -4.84 -24.55
CA LEU A 465 48.47 -3.57 -25.07
C LEU A 465 48.87 -2.63 -23.92
N LYS A 466 48.08 -2.57 -22.85
CA LYS A 466 48.42 -1.80 -21.64
C LYS A 466 49.68 -2.33 -20.97
N TYR A 467 49.82 -3.65 -20.83
CA TYR A 467 50.99 -4.26 -20.20
C TYR A 467 52.27 -4.09 -21.04
N GLU A 468 52.17 -4.20 -22.37
CA GLU A 468 53.27 -3.93 -23.30
C GLU A 468 53.65 -2.43 -23.33
N ALA A 469 52.68 -1.52 -23.21
CA ALA A 469 52.93 -0.08 -23.07
C ALA A 469 53.64 0.27 -21.75
N VAL A 470 53.25 -0.38 -20.65
CA VAL A 470 53.91 -0.23 -19.33
C VAL A 470 55.33 -0.81 -19.33
N GLN A 471 55.59 -1.90 -20.06
CA GLN A 471 56.94 -2.44 -20.24
C GLN A 471 57.82 -1.53 -21.11
N LYS A 472 57.28 -0.91 -22.16
CA LYS A 472 58.03 0.03 -23.01
C LYS A 472 58.35 1.36 -22.31
N LEU A 473 57.48 1.87 -21.43
CA LEU A 473 57.72 3.09 -20.65
C LEU A 473 58.79 2.93 -19.55
N ASN A 474 59.14 1.70 -19.15
CA ASN A 474 60.16 1.45 -18.13
C ASN A 474 61.59 1.39 -18.69
N ILE A 475 61.79 1.48 -20.01
CA ILE A 475 63.12 1.51 -20.65
C ILE A 475 63.52 2.93 -21.11
N SER A 476 62.61 3.91 -21.06
CA SER A 476 62.98 5.30 -21.35
C SER A 476 62.12 6.30 -20.58
N LYS A 477 62.78 7.14 -19.79
CA LYS A 477 62.23 8.41 -19.28
C LYS A 477 63.31 9.49 -19.42
N PRO A 478 62.96 10.79 -19.41
CA PRO A 478 61.65 11.40 -19.66
C PRO A 478 61.74 12.66 -20.56
N ALA A 479 60.67 13.05 -21.28
CA ALA A 479 60.44 14.46 -21.63
C ALA A 479 59.03 14.75 -22.15
N MET A 480 58.38 15.69 -21.47
CA MET A 480 57.43 16.71 -21.93
C MET A 480 56.08 16.36 -22.57
N PHE A 481 55.09 17.11 -22.07
CA PHE A 481 53.72 17.27 -22.49
C PHE A 481 53.57 17.70 -23.96
N ALA A 482 52.57 17.16 -24.65
CA ALA A 482 51.70 17.89 -25.57
C ALA A 482 50.40 17.10 -25.79
N ASP A 483 49.26 17.79 -25.66
CA ASP A 483 47.99 17.44 -26.29
C ASP A 483 48.18 17.36 -27.80
N ASP A 484 47.63 16.32 -28.42
CA ASP A 484 46.68 16.40 -29.56
C ASP A 484 46.63 15.06 -30.30
N ASP A 485 45.41 14.73 -30.73
CA ASP A 485 45.00 13.85 -31.82
C ASP A 485 46.05 12.94 -32.47
N ASP A 486 45.84 11.63 -32.39
CA ASP A 486 46.37 10.68 -33.37
C ASP A 486 45.32 9.63 -33.74
N GLU A 487 44.72 9.87 -34.91
CA GLU A 487 44.08 8.88 -35.76
C GLU A 487 45.01 7.65 -35.96
N LEU A 488 44.45 6.45 -35.89
CA LEU A 488 45.14 5.29 -36.48
C LEU A 488 44.96 5.31 -38.01
N PRO A 489 46.03 5.06 -38.78
CA PRO A 489 45.98 5.15 -40.23
C PRO A 489 45.47 3.84 -40.81
N PHE A 490 44.42 3.87 -41.64
CA PHE A 490 44.35 3.09 -42.88
C PHE A 490 43.27 3.66 -43.81
N SER A 491 43.67 3.77 -45.07
CA SER A 491 43.15 4.62 -46.15
C SER A 491 42.07 3.97 -47.04
N HIS A 492 41.26 4.86 -47.62
CA HIS A 492 40.59 4.88 -48.94
C HIS A 492 39.37 3.98 -49.29
N ASP A 493 38.28 4.72 -49.54
CA ASP A 493 37.35 4.72 -50.69
C ASP A 493 36.28 3.63 -50.93
N THR A 494 35.04 4.10 -50.72
CA THR A 494 33.83 3.95 -51.55
C THR A 494 33.31 2.55 -51.88
N LYS A 495 32.20 2.18 -51.23
CA LYS A 495 30.86 2.02 -51.83
C LYS A 495 29.89 1.48 -50.78
N GLU A 496 28.71 2.09 -50.71
CA GLU A 496 27.56 1.60 -49.94
C GLU A 496 27.36 0.10 -50.14
N LYS A 497 27.44 -0.67 -49.05
CA LYS A 497 27.10 -2.09 -48.98
C LYS A 497 26.55 -2.44 -47.59
N PRO A 498 25.70 -3.47 -47.52
CA PRO A 498 24.63 -3.61 -46.52
C PRO A 498 25.19 -3.75 -45.11
N GLN A 499 24.38 -3.38 -44.12
CA GLN A 499 24.67 -3.48 -42.69
C GLN A 499 25.32 -4.83 -42.37
N SER A 500 26.64 -4.79 -42.24
CA SER A 500 27.53 -5.93 -42.13
C SER A 500 27.81 -6.16 -40.65
N CYS A 501 27.87 -7.42 -40.20
CA CYS A 501 28.26 -7.80 -38.84
C CYS A 501 29.60 -7.18 -38.38
N TRP A 502 30.41 -6.71 -39.33
CA TRP A 502 31.65 -5.96 -39.09
C TRP A 502 31.43 -4.54 -38.57
N ASN A 503 30.28 -3.91 -38.84
CA ASN A 503 29.93 -2.61 -38.27
C ASN A 503 29.56 -2.75 -36.79
N ASP A 504 28.77 -3.77 -36.43
CA ASP A 504 28.44 -4.08 -35.04
C ASP A 504 29.69 -4.51 -34.25
N PHE A 505 30.59 -5.28 -34.90
CA PHE A 505 31.91 -5.61 -34.37
C PHE A 505 32.73 -4.35 -34.07
N ASN A 506 32.78 -3.38 -34.99
CA ASN A 506 33.54 -2.14 -34.80
C ASN A 506 32.96 -1.25 -33.69
N VAL A 507 31.63 -1.21 -33.52
CA VAL A 507 30.97 -0.46 -32.45
C VAL A 507 31.22 -1.11 -31.09
N LEU A 508 31.04 -2.42 -30.98
CA LEU A 508 31.26 -3.18 -29.74
C LEU A 508 32.74 -3.19 -29.32
N ASN A 509 33.66 -3.29 -30.29
CA ASN A 509 35.10 -3.22 -30.03
C ASN A 509 35.52 -1.82 -29.58
N LYS A 510 34.95 -0.74 -30.15
CA LYS A 510 35.21 0.64 -29.69
C LYS A 510 34.70 0.89 -28.27
N LEU A 511 33.51 0.38 -27.92
CA LEU A 511 32.97 0.45 -26.55
C LEU A 511 33.85 -0.34 -25.56
N ALA A 512 34.18 -1.59 -25.87
CA ALA A 512 35.00 -2.44 -25.00
C ALA A 512 36.44 -1.94 -24.82
N SER A 513 37.03 -1.35 -25.87
CA SER A 513 38.40 -0.81 -25.81
C SER A 513 38.52 0.51 -25.05
N HIS A 514 37.52 1.41 -25.15
CA HIS A 514 37.53 2.69 -24.45
C HIS A 514 37.30 2.54 -22.93
N GLU A 515 36.56 1.52 -22.50
CA GLU A 515 36.15 1.31 -21.10
C GLU A 515 36.98 0.26 -20.34
N CYS A 516 38.01 -0.34 -20.95
CA CYS A 516 38.90 -1.32 -20.29
C CYS A 516 39.59 -0.79 -19.01
N LYS A 517 39.55 0.53 -18.76
CA LYS A 517 40.00 1.14 -17.49
C LYS A 517 39.06 0.82 -16.31
N ASP A 518 37.76 0.58 -16.56
CA ASP A 518 36.71 0.42 -15.55
C ASP A 518 36.07 -0.98 -15.53
N TRP A 519 36.61 -1.93 -16.30
CA TRP A 519 36.23 -3.34 -16.20
C TRP A 519 36.56 -3.87 -14.81
N LYS A 520 35.52 -4.18 -14.02
CA LYS A 520 35.66 -4.71 -12.65
C LYS A 520 35.84 -6.23 -12.59
N CYS A 521 35.78 -6.95 -13.72
CA CYS A 521 35.73 -8.42 -13.77
C CYS A 521 36.73 -9.01 -14.78
N ILE A 522 37.16 -10.26 -14.51
CA ILE A 522 38.08 -11.05 -15.36
C ILE A 522 37.30 -11.57 -16.59
N PRO A 523 37.87 -11.51 -17.81
CA PRO A 523 37.31 -12.15 -19.01
C PRO A 523 37.02 -13.64 -18.77
N LEU A 524 35.90 -14.13 -19.30
CA LEU A 524 35.40 -15.49 -19.08
C LEU A 524 35.98 -16.52 -20.07
N LEU A 525 36.38 -16.09 -21.27
CA LEU A 525 37.18 -16.85 -22.23
C LEU A 525 38.65 -16.89 -21.85
#